data_AF-A0A256GMY2-F1
#
_entry.id   AF-A0A256GMY2-F1
#
_cell.length_a   1.000
_cell.length_b   1.000
_cell.length_c   1.000
_cell.angle_alpha   90.00
_cell.angle_beta   90.00
_cell.angle_gamma   90.00
#
_symmetry.space_group_name_H-M   'P 1'
#
loop_
_entity.id
_entity.type
_entity.pdbx_description
1 polymer ?
#
loop_
_entity_poly.entity_id
_entity_poly.type
_entity_poly.pdbx_seq_one_letter_code
_entity_poly.pdbx_strand_id
1 'polypeptide(L)' 'MTPDASTWRSSAEYDHLDTLTPSDLAWEWLRRNDAYDADYEASATERGAPTSVNEQIQQRWGLRFPCRPSEAAS' A
#
# COMPACT_ATOMS: atom_id res chain seq x y z
N MET A 1 17.51 5.80 14.57
CA MET A 1 18.47 6.47 13.68
C MET A 1 17.78 7.70 13.12
N THR A 2 18.35 8.88 13.29
CA THR A 2 17.83 10.11 12.68
C THR A 2 18.30 10.13 11.22
N PRO A 3 17.40 10.27 10.23
CA PRO A 3 17.83 10.39 8.84
C PRO A 3 18.65 11.66 8.65
N ASP A 4 19.73 11.59 7.88
CA ASP A 4 20.50 12.77 7.51
C ASP A 4 19.63 13.64 6.60
N ALA A 5 19.24 14.81 7.09
CA ALA A 5 18.41 15.73 6.34
C ALA A 5 19.24 16.68 5.47
N SER A 6 20.58 16.65 5.53
CA SER A 6 21.45 17.62 4.87
C SER A 6 21.26 17.69 3.35
N THR A 7 20.78 16.61 2.74
CA THR A 7 20.51 16.51 1.29
C THR A 7 19.11 16.94 0.87
N TRP A 8 18.25 17.42 1.77
CA TRP A 8 16.83 17.67 1.46
C TRP A 8 16.56 18.67 0.32
N ARG A 9 17.53 19.55 0.01
CA ARG A 9 17.45 20.52 -1.11
C ARG A 9 18.09 20.03 -2.42
N SER A 10 18.75 18.88 -2.41
CA SER A 10 19.37 18.31 -3.60
C SER A 10 18.29 17.71 -4.49
N SER A 11 18.12 18.23 -5.71
CA SER A 11 17.13 17.70 -6.67
C SER A 11 17.40 16.24 -7.03
N ALA A 12 18.68 15.85 -7.11
CA ALA A 12 19.12 14.50 -7.44
C ALA A 12 18.56 13.41 -6.50
N GLU A 13 18.26 13.76 -5.24
CA GLU A 13 17.63 12.83 -4.28
C GLU A 13 16.17 12.50 -4.67
N TYR A 14 15.55 13.33 -5.50
CA TYR A 14 14.16 13.22 -5.94
C TYR A 14 14.00 12.86 -7.42
N ASP A 15 15.08 12.68 -8.19
CA ASP A 15 15.02 12.30 -9.62
C ASP A 15 14.17 11.02 -9.84
N HIS A 16 14.13 10.12 -8.85
CA HIS A 16 13.29 8.92 -8.91
C HIS A 16 11.79 9.24 -8.96
N LEU A 17 11.35 10.36 -8.35
CA LEU A 17 9.95 10.79 -8.36
C LEU A 17 9.46 11.16 -9.76
N ASP A 18 10.35 11.66 -10.63
CA ASP A 18 10.01 11.98 -12.03
C ASP A 18 9.67 10.74 -12.86
N THR A 19 10.09 9.56 -12.40
CA THR A 19 9.83 8.28 -13.07
C THR A 19 8.66 7.50 -12.48
N LEU A 20 8.15 7.91 -11.32
CA LEU A 20 7.04 7.24 -10.66
C LEU A 20 5.73 7.50 -11.38
N THR A 21 4.93 6.45 -11.55
CA THR A 21 3.54 6.65 -11.98
C THR A 21 2.73 7.25 -10.83
N PRO A 22 1.57 7.88 -11.10
CA PRO A 22 0.66 8.33 -10.05
C PRO A 22 0.27 7.20 -9.07
N SER A 23 0.20 5.95 -9.56
CA SER A 23 -0.08 4.78 -8.73
C SER A 23 1.08 4.44 -7.79
N ASP A 24 2.32 4.54 -8.25
CA ASP A 24 3.49 4.29 -7.40
C ASP A 24 3.62 5.35 -6.30
N LEU A 25 3.38 6.62 -6.63
CA LEU A 25 3.39 7.71 -5.64
C LEU A 25 2.27 7.53 -4.59
N ALA A 26 1.07 7.15 -5.03
CA ALA A 26 -0.04 6.85 -4.11
C ALA A 26 0.29 5.68 -3.19
N TRP A 27 0.97 4.65 -3.69
CA TRP A 27 1.41 3.51 -2.90
C TRP A 27 2.47 3.90 -1.86
N GLU A 28 3.43 4.74 -2.21
CA GLU A 28 4.45 5.25 -1.29
C GLU A 28 3.85 6.03 -0.11
N TRP A 29 2.73 6.74 -0.31
CA TRP A 29 2.00 7.42 0.76
C TRP A 29 1.21 6.44 1.62
N LEU A 30 0.53 5.50 0.98
CA LEU A 30 -0.30 4.51 1.66
C LEU A 30 0.53 3.63 2.60
N ARG A 31 1.69 3.14 2.16
CA ARG A 31 2.55 2.25 2.98
C ARG A 31 3.25 2.98 4.14
N ARG A 32 3.23 4.31 4.18
CA ARG A 32 3.76 5.13 5.29
C ARG A 32 2.65 5.60 6.24
N ASN A 33 1.40 5.21 5.99
CA ASN A 33 0.28 5.56 6.85
C ASN A 33 0.13 4.52 7.96
N ASP A 34 0.33 4.94 9.22
CA ASP A 34 0.24 4.05 10.38
C ASP A 34 -1.13 3.38 10.53
N ALA A 35 -2.21 4.04 10.10
CA ALA A 35 -3.54 3.44 10.14
C ALA A 35 -3.72 2.36 9.07
N TYR A 36 -3.08 2.52 7.91
CA TYR A 36 -3.06 1.47 6.88
C TYR A 36 -2.25 0.26 7.35
N ASP A 37 -1.09 0.51 7.97
CA ASP A 37 -0.24 -0.53 8.54
C ASP A 37 -0.99 -1.35 9.61
N ALA A 38 -1.66 -0.68 10.55
CA ALA A 38 -2.46 -1.34 11.58
C ALA A 38 -3.64 -2.14 11.00
N ASP A 39 -4.35 -1.59 10.00
CA ASP A 39 -5.44 -2.29 9.32
C ASP A 39 -4.91 -3.52 8.56
N TYR A 40 -3.75 -3.41 7.92
CA TYR A 40 -3.11 -4.51 7.20
C TYR A 40 -2.63 -5.62 8.15
N GLU A 41 -2.03 -5.29 9.29
CA GLU A 41 -1.60 -6.29 10.28
C GLU A 41 -2.79 -7.00 10.94
N ALA A 42 -3.87 -6.27 11.24
CA ALA A 42 -5.13 -6.87 11.69
C ALA A 42 -5.66 -7.86 10.64
N SER A 43 -5.65 -7.44 9.37
CA SER A 43 -6.08 -8.25 8.22
C SER A 43 -5.28 -9.54 8.05
N ALA A 44 -3.96 -9.48 8.26
CA ALA A 44 -3.05 -10.60 8.09
C ALA A 44 -3.19 -11.63 9.24
N THR A 45 -3.65 -11.16 10.40
CA THR A 45 -3.87 -11.96 11.61
C THR A 45 -5.23 -12.69 11.57
N GLU A 46 -6.25 -12.12 10.94
CA GLU A 46 -7.60 -12.68 10.75
C GLU A 46 -7.68 -13.78 9.66
N ARG A 47 -6.71 -14.70 9.67
CA ARG A 47 -6.49 -15.81 8.73
C ARG A 47 -7.66 -16.80 8.70
N GLY A 48 -8.80 -16.40 8.15
CA GLY A 48 -10.02 -17.20 8.09
C GLY A 48 -11.08 -16.68 7.12
N ALA A 49 -11.09 -15.38 6.80
CA ALA A 49 -12.05 -14.79 5.85
C ALA A 49 -11.38 -13.78 4.90
N PRO A 50 -10.53 -14.24 3.96
CA PRO A 50 -9.73 -13.37 3.09
C PRO A 50 -10.58 -12.41 2.25
N THR A 51 -11.84 -12.75 1.96
CA THR A 51 -12.76 -11.93 1.15
C THR A 51 -13.29 -10.71 1.91
N SER A 52 -13.86 -10.91 3.11
CA SER A 52 -14.44 -9.82 3.92
C SER A 52 -13.39 -8.80 4.37
N VAL A 53 -12.20 -9.32 4.69
CA VAL A 53 -11.05 -8.51 5.10
C VAL A 53 -10.49 -7.70 3.93
N ASN A 54 -10.44 -8.29 2.72
CA ASN A 54 -10.10 -7.54 1.50
C ASN A 54 -11.13 -6.45 1.23
N GLU A 55 -12.42 -6.75 1.31
CA GLU A 55 -13.48 -5.77 1.04
C GLU A 55 -13.40 -4.57 1.99
N GLN A 56 -13.09 -4.79 3.27
CA GLN A 56 -12.89 -3.70 4.23
C GLN A 56 -11.68 -2.81 3.89
N ILE A 57 -10.53 -3.41 3.56
CA ILE A 57 -9.35 -2.64 3.13
C ILE A 57 -9.63 -1.90 1.82
N GLN A 58 -10.32 -2.52 0.86
CA GLN A 58 -10.68 -1.91 -0.41
C GLN A 58 -11.63 -0.73 -0.24
N GLN A 59 -12.66 -0.84 0.61
CA GLN A 59 -13.61 0.25 0.85
C GLN A 59 -12.97 1.42 1.61
N ARG A 60 -12.13 1.12 2.61
CA ARG A 60 -11.52 2.15 3.45
C ARG A 60 -10.36 2.88 2.75
N TRP A 61 -9.56 2.17 1.97
CA TRP A 61 -8.35 2.71 1.33
C TRP A 61 -8.46 2.88 -0.19
N GLY A 62 -9.59 2.48 -0.80
CA GLY A 62 -9.84 2.61 -2.24
C GLY A 62 -8.99 1.67 -3.11
N LEU A 63 -8.38 0.64 -2.52
CA LEU A 63 -7.51 -0.29 -3.23
C LEU A 63 -8.32 -1.27 -4.06
N ARG A 64 -7.72 -1.75 -5.15
CA ARG A 64 -8.25 -2.87 -5.94
C ARG A 64 -7.20 -3.96 -5.97
N PHE A 65 -7.44 -5.03 -5.25
CA PHE A 65 -6.64 -6.24 -5.36
C PHE A 65 -7.18 -7.08 -6.53
N PRO A 66 -6.32 -7.68 -7.35
CA PRO A 66 -6.78 -8.66 -8.31
C PRO A 66 -7.44 -9.81 -7.54
N CYS A 67 -8.77 -9.97 -7.70
CA CYS A 67 -9.44 -11.18 -7.22
C CYS A 67 -8.74 -12.38 -7.86
N ARG A 68 -8.32 -13.35 -7.04
CA ARG A 68 -7.92 -14.64 -7.61
C ARG A 68 -9.09 -15.15 -8.45
N PRO A 69 -8.85 -15.60 -9.69
CA PRO A 69 -9.91 -16.22 -10.47
C PRO A 69 -10.51 -17.33 -9.61
N SER A 70 -11.83 -17.33 -9.48
CA SER A 70 -12.54 -18.39 -8.78
C SER A 70 -12.18 -19.69 -9.48
N GLU A 71 -11.56 -20.63 -8.76
CA GLU A 71 -11.47 -22.02 -9.19
C GLU A 71 -12.88 -22.63 -9.06
N ALA A 72 -13.81 -22.10 -9.84
CA ALA A 72 -15.18 -22.54 -9.96
C ALA A 72 -15.55 -22.48 -11.44
N ALA A 73 -14.86 -23.29 -12.23
CA ALA A 73 -15.41 -23.89 -13.45
C ALA A 73 -14.47 -25.00 -13.96
N SER A 74 -14.92 -26.23 -13.73
CA SER A 74 -14.58 -27.50 -14.40
C SER A 74 -13.32 -28.24 -13.97
#